data_AF-A0A1H8WL58-F1
#
_entry.id   AF-A0A1H8WL58-F1
#
_cell.length_a   1.000
_cell.length_b   1.000
_cell.length_c   1.000
_cell.angle_alpha   90.00
_cell.angle_beta   90.00
_cell.angle_gamma   90.00
#
_symmetry.space_group_name_H-M   'P 1'
#
loop_
_entity.id
_entity.type
_entity.pdbx_description
1 polymer ?
#
loop_
_entity_poly.entity_id
_entity_poly.type
_entity_poly.pdbx_seq_one_letter_code
_entity_poly.pdbx_strand_id
1 'polypeptide(L)'
;MDDPTEARREVALMLRRLNVELDAVSQRFALTHGLNRTDVRALVAIMDAARRGEALSAGALGSAVELRSASVTALVDRLERVGHVRRVRDPEDRRRVTLEMSQQAMAAGADHFGGLARDMIAALAGYTDAEIAVVARFLGEMTEVVARHARVEAEEQDPAQG
;
A
#
# COMPACT_ATOMS: atom_id res chain seq x y z
N MET A 1 24.70 23.28 18.91
CA MET A 1 24.57 21.91 19.45
C MET A 1 23.10 21.59 19.26
N ASP A 2 22.77 20.86 18.19
CA ASP A 2 21.38 20.64 17.78
C ASP A 2 20.62 19.90 18.87
N ASP A 3 19.44 20.41 19.24
CA ASP A 3 18.56 19.74 20.20
C ASP A 3 18.13 18.39 19.61
N PRO A 4 18.43 17.25 20.26
CA PRO A 4 17.99 15.94 19.79
C PRO A 4 16.47 15.82 19.60
N THR A 5 15.69 16.71 20.20
CA THR A 5 14.23 16.83 20.01
C THR A 5 13.90 17.52 18.69
N GLU A 6 14.67 18.54 18.31
CA GLU A 6 14.50 19.29 17.07
C GLU A 6 14.84 18.42 15.85
N ALA A 7 15.96 17.69 15.89
CA ALA A 7 16.33 16.75 14.83
C ALA A 7 15.27 15.65 14.61
N ARG A 8 14.67 15.11 15.68
CA ARG A 8 13.58 14.12 15.57
C ARG A 8 12.33 14.71 14.92
N ARG A 9 11.98 15.95 15.27
CA ARG A 9 10.84 16.65 14.65
C ARG A 9 11.09 16.91 13.18
N GLU A 10 12.29 17.31 12.81
CA GLU A 10 12.66 17.54 11.42
C GLU A 10 12.48 16.27 10.58
N VAL A 11 12.98 15.13 11.05
CA VAL A 11 12.79 13.83 10.38
C VAL A 11 11.30 13.50 10.20
N ALA A 12 10.46 13.74 11.21
CA ALA A 12 9.01 13.52 11.10
C ALA A 12 8.36 14.44 10.04
N LEU A 13 8.80 15.70 9.94
CA LEU A 13 8.33 16.63 8.91
C LEU A 13 8.79 16.23 7.51
N MET A 14 10.02 15.74 7.36
CA MET A 14 10.52 15.19 6.09
C MET A 14 9.72 13.98 5.65
N LEU A 15 9.39 13.07 6.56
CA LEU A 15 8.54 11.91 6.29
C LEU A 15 7.14 12.34 5.83
N ARG A 16 6.53 13.32 6.51
CA ARG A 16 5.23 13.87 6.10
C ARG A 16 5.29 14.43 4.68
N ARG A 17 6.32 15.21 4.37
CA ARG A 17 6.51 15.79 3.04
C ARG A 17 6.67 14.71 1.97
N LEU A 18 7.51 13.70 2.22
CA LEU A 18 7.69 12.56 1.31
C LEU A 18 6.35 11.85 1.03
N ASN A 19 5.53 11.62 2.06
CA ASN A 19 4.22 11.00 1.89
C ASN A 19 3.28 11.83 1.00
N VAL A 20 3.28 13.16 1.12
CA VAL A 20 2.46 14.04 0.27
C VAL A 20 2.87 13.91 -1.20
N GLU A 21 4.17 13.91 -1.48
CA GLU A 21 4.66 13.78 -2.86
C GLU A 21 4.36 12.38 -3.44
N LEU A 22 4.52 11.31 -2.64
CA LEU A 22 4.18 9.95 -3.06
C LEU A 22 2.68 9.75 -3.30
N ASP A 23 1.83 10.37 -2.48
CA ASP A 23 0.38 10.35 -2.67
C ASP A 23 0.00 11.07 -3.97
N ALA A 24 0.64 12.21 -4.30
CA ALA A 24 0.41 12.90 -5.56
C ALA A 24 0.78 12.05 -6.79
N VAL A 25 1.89 11.30 -6.75
CA VAL A 25 2.24 10.35 -7.81
C VAL A 25 1.19 9.24 -7.95
N SER A 26 0.71 8.72 -6.83
CA SER A 26 -0.31 7.67 -6.77
C SER A 26 -1.66 8.16 -7.27
N GLN A 27 -2.04 9.41 -6.96
CA GLN A 27 -3.27 10.03 -7.47
C GLN A 27 -3.24 10.17 -8.99
N ARG A 28 -2.10 10.50 -9.59
CA ARG A 28 -1.96 10.55 -11.06
C ARG A 28 -2.18 9.20 -11.72
N PHE A 29 -1.66 8.13 -11.11
CA PHE A 29 -1.96 6.76 -11.55
C PHE A 29 -3.46 6.48 -11.47
N ALA A 30 -4.07 6.83 -10.34
CA ALA A 30 -5.49 6.59 -10.11
C ALA A 30 -6.36 7.26 -11.18
N LEU A 31 -6.12 8.55 -11.46
CA LEU A 31 -6.84 9.31 -12.48
C LEU A 31 -6.68 8.72 -13.89
N THR A 32 -5.47 8.30 -14.25
CA THR A 32 -5.17 7.73 -15.58
C THR A 32 -5.88 6.39 -15.80
N HIS A 33 -6.11 5.63 -14.72
CA HIS A 33 -6.74 4.31 -14.76
C HIS A 33 -8.21 4.28 -14.31
N GLY A 34 -8.82 5.45 -14.05
CA GLY A 34 -10.21 5.54 -13.58
C GLY A 34 -10.43 4.88 -12.22
N LEU A 35 -9.42 4.93 -11.34
CA LEU A 35 -9.40 4.32 -10.02
C LEU A 35 -9.67 5.37 -8.93
N ASN A 36 -10.30 4.91 -7.85
CA ASN A 36 -10.42 5.68 -6.62
C ASN A 36 -9.24 5.41 -5.68
N ARG A 37 -9.06 6.25 -4.65
CA ARG A 37 -7.99 6.08 -3.64
C ARG A 37 -7.98 4.69 -3.02
N THR A 38 -9.16 4.16 -2.69
CA THR A 38 -9.33 2.82 -2.10
C THR A 38 -8.95 1.70 -3.08
N ASP A 39 -9.16 1.91 -4.38
CA ASP A 39 -8.78 0.96 -5.42
C ASP A 39 -7.24 0.83 -5.48
N VAL A 40 -6.52 1.96 -5.42
CA VAL A 40 -5.05 1.96 -5.38
C VAL A 40 -4.52 1.30 -4.09
N ARG A 41 -5.09 1.61 -2.93
CA ARG A 41 -4.74 0.93 -1.66
C ARG A 41 -4.92 -0.59 -1.78
N ALA A 42 -6.00 -1.04 -2.43
CA ALA A 42 -6.27 -2.46 -2.63
C ALA A 42 -5.24 -3.14 -3.55
N LEU A 43 -4.85 -2.48 -4.64
CA LEU A 43 -3.82 -2.99 -5.54
C LEU A 43 -2.46 -3.11 -4.82
N VAL A 44 -2.09 -2.11 -4.01
CA VAL A 44 -0.87 -2.18 -3.18
C VAL A 44 -0.94 -3.35 -2.20
N ALA A 45 -2.06 -3.54 -1.50
CA ALA A 45 -2.22 -4.65 -0.56
C ALA A 45 -2.09 -6.03 -1.24
N ILE A 46 -2.68 -6.20 -2.43
CA ILE A 46 -2.57 -7.44 -3.22
C ILE A 46 -1.11 -7.66 -3.66
N MET A 47 -0.43 -6.60 -4.12
CA MET A 47 0.97 -6.67 -4.53
C MET A 47 1.89 -7.02 -3.35
N ASP A 48 1.68 -6.42 -2.19
CA ASP A 48 2.46 -6.66 -0.99
C ASP A 48 2.31 -8.10 -0.49
N ALA A 49 1.09 -8.64 -0.50
CA ALA A 49 0.85 -10.05 -0.19
C ALA A 49 1.60 -10.97 -1.17
N ALA A 50 1.48 -10.71 -2.48
CA ALA A 50 2.17 -11.49 -3.50
C ALA A 50 3.70 -11.45 -3.33
N ARG A 51 4.28 -10.31 -2.97
CA ARG A 51 5.73 -10.18 -2.70
C ARG A 51 6.19 -10.97 -1.48
N ARG A 52 5.31 -11.20 -0.50
CA ARG A 52 5.55 -12.09 0.65
C ARG A 52 5.25 -13.57 0.36
N GLY A 53 4.80 -13.90 -0.85
CA GLY A 53 4.35 -15.26 -1.19
C GLY A 53 3.01 -15.62 -0.56
N GLU A 54 2.23 -14.64 -0.13
CA GLU A 54 0.93 -14.83 0.51
C GLU A 54 -0.21 -14.65 -0.49
N ALA A 55 -1.23 -15.50 -0.40
CA ALA A 55 -2.45 -15.35 -1.18
C ALA A 55 -3.48 -14.50 -0.41
N LEU A 56 -3.91 -13.38 -0.98
CA LEU A 56 -4.86 -12.48 -0.32
C LEU A 56 -6.31 -12.83 -0.67
N SER A 57 -7.11 -13.19 0.31
CA SER A 57 -8.56 -13.40 0.13
C SER A 57 -9.31 -12.05 0.11
N ALA A 58 -10.55 -12.03 -0.39
CA ALA A 58 -11.39 -10.84 -0.29
C ALA A 58 -11.59 -10.39 1.18
N GLY A 59 -11.82 -11.33 2.10
CA GLY A 59 -11.92 -11.00 3.53
C GLY A 59 -10.67 -10.32 4.09
N ALA A 60 -9.49 -10.87 3.78
CA ALA A 60 -8.21 -10.30 4.20
C ALA A 60 -7.93 -8.94 3.55
N LEU A 61 -8.33 -8.75 2.28
CA LEU A 61 -8.27 -7.45 1.61
C LEU A 61 -9.12 -6.42 2.35
N GLY A 62 -10.34 -6.78 2.77
CA GLY A 62 -11.21 -5.91 3.55
C GLY A 62 -10.57 -5.38 4.82
N SER A 63 -9.90 -6.24 5.57
CA SER A 63 -9.11 -5.83 6.73
C SER A 63 -7.94 -4.92 6.36
N ALA A 64 -7.27 -5.18 5.23
CA ALA A 64 -6.12 -4.40 4.78
C ALA A 64 -6.48 -2.99 4.27
N VAL A 65 -7.68 -2.79 3.71
CA VAL A 65 -8.15 -1.50 3.21
C VAL A 65 -9.26 -0.86 4.04
N GLU A 66 -9.52 -1.39 5.24
CA GLU A 66 -10.51 -0.88 6.20
C GLU A 66 -11.93 -0.80 5.61
N LEU A 67 -12.35 -1.83 4.89
CA LEU A 67 -13.69 -1.93 4.28
C LEU A 67 -14.50 -3.10 4.84
N ARG A 68 -15.81 -2.87 4.99
CA ARG A 68 -16.80 -3.91 5.27
C ARG A 68 -16.98 -4.86 4.07
N SER A 69 -17.39 -6.10 4.32
CA SER A 69 -17.46 -7.18 3.31
C SER A 69 -18.24 -6.80 2.04
N ALA A 70 -19.40 -6.13 2.17
CA ALA A 70 -20.19 -5.67 1.02
C ALA A 70 -19.43 -4.65 0.15
N SER A 71 -18.70 -3.73 0.79
CA SER A 71 -17.87 -2.73 0.10
C SER A 71 -16.64 -3.36 -0.55
N VAL A 72 -16.11 -4.43 0.03
CA VAL A 72 -14.99 -5.20 -0.55
C VAL A 72 -15.42 -5.93 -1.82
N THR A 73 -16.58 -6.58 -1.83
CA THR A 73 -17.07 -7.25 -3.04
C THR A 73 -17.22 -6.26 -4.18
N ALA A 74 -17.87 -5.11 -3.94
CA ALA A 74 -18.02 -4.05 -4.93
C ALA A 74 -16.67 -3.46 -5.40
N LEU A 75 -15.69 -3.35 -4.50
CA LEU A 75 -14.32 -2.95 -4.81
C LEU A 75 -13.65 -3.95 -5.77
N VAL A 76 -13.69 -5.24 -5.43
CA VAL A 76 -13.06 -6.29 -6.24
C VAL A 76 -13.74 -6.38 -7.60
N ASP A 77 -15.08 -6.35 -7.66
CA ASP A 77 -15.81 -6.38 -8.93
C ASP A 77 -15.44 -5.22 -9.83
N ARG A 78 -15.27 -4.03 -9.24
CA ARG A 78 -14.84 -2.84 -9.97
C ARG A 78 -13.41 -2.99 -10.51
N LEU A 79 -12.48 -3.52 -9.71
CA LEU A 79 -11.09 -3.79 -10.10
C LEU A 79 -10.98 -4.88 -11.17
N GLU A 80 -11.82 -5.93 -11.12
CA GLU A 80 -11.89 -6.95 -12.17
C GLU A 80 -12.45 -6.36 -13.48
N ARG A 81 -13.50 -5.53 -13.40
CA ARG A 81 -14.12 -4.88 -14.57
C ARG A 81 -13.14 -3.99 -15.34
N VAL A 82 -12.25 -3.31 -14.65
CA VAL A 82 -11.18 -2.49 -15.28
C VAL A 82 -9.93 -3.30 -15.61
N GLY A 83 -9.96 -4.62 -15.40
CA GLY A 83 -8.91 -5.55 -15.78
C GLY A 83 -7.69 -5.55 -14.85
N HIS A 84 -7.79 -4.99 -13.65
CA HIS A 84 -6.63 -4.87 -12.75
C HIS A 84 -6.43 -6.06 -11.81
N VAL A 85 -7.50 -6.76 -11.45
CA VAL A 85 -7.48 -7.91 -10.54
C VAL A 85 -8.18 -9.09 -11.20
N ARG A 86 -7.85 -10.30 -10.76
CA ARG A 86 -8.61 -11.52 -11.03
C ARG A 86 -8.75 -12.36 -9.77
N ARG A 87 -9.91 -12.99 -9.63
CA ARG A 87 -10.16 -14.05 -8.65
C ARG A 87 -9.60 -15.38 -9.13
N VAL A 88 -8.85 -16.05 -8.26
CA VAL A 88 -8.19 -17.33 -8.55
C VAL A 88 -8.53 -18.31 -7.43
N ARG A 89 -8.68 -19.60 -7.77
CA ARG A 89 -8.81 -20.62 -6.73
C ARG A 89 -7.45 -20.83 -6.08
N ASP A 90 -7.44 -20.84 -4.76
CA ASP A 90 -6.25 -21.13 -4.00
C ASP A 90 -5.75 -22.55 -4.33
N PRO A 91 -4.47 -22.72 -4.74
CA PRO A 91 -3.93 -24.02 -5.09
C PRO A 91 -3.82 -24.96 -3.88
N GLU A 92 -3.71 -24.43 -2.66
CA GLU A 92 -3.59 -25.19 -1.42
C GLU A 92 -4.95 -25.56 -0.81
N ASP A 93 -5.97 -24.69 -0.96
CA ASP A 93 -7.36 -25.00 -0.60
C ASP A 93 -8.34 -24.53 -1.68
N ARG A 94 -8.77 -25.44 -2.54
CA ARG A 94 -9.69 -25.14 -3.67
C ARG A 94 -11.05 -24.54 -3.26
N ARG A 95 -11.41 -24.55 -1.97
CA ARG A 95 -12.62 -23.90 -1.44
C ARG A 95 -12.40 -22.39 -1.22
N ARG A 96 -11.15 -21.93 -1.20
CA ARG A 96 -10.78 -20.52 -1.06
C ARG A 96 -10.58 -19.87 -2.42
N VAL A 97 -11.03 -18.62 -2.50
CA VAL A 97 -10.78 -17.72 -3.63
C VAL A 97 -9.85 -16.62 -3.15
N THR A 98 -8.78 -16.40 -3.90
CA THR A 98 -7.74 -15.41 -3.66
C THR A 98 -7.73 -14.39 -4.80
N LEU A 99 -7.09 -13.26 -4.56
CA LEU A 99 -7.01 -12.14 -5.48
C LEU A 99 -5.59 -12.04 -6.00
N GLU A 100 -5.46 -11.93 -7.32
CA GLU A 100 -4.18 -11.70 -7.98
C GLU A 100 -4.27 -10.48 -8.89
N MET A 101 -3.20 -9.68 -8.95
CA MET A 101 -3.10 -8.64 -9.96
C MET A 101 -3.01 -9.27 -11.36
N SER A 102 -3.69 -8.67 -12.33
CA SER A 102 -3.55 -9.09 -13.72
C SER A 102 -2.16 -8.71 -14.26
N GLN A 103 -1.72 -9.37 -15.33
CA GLN A 103 -0.47 -8.97 -16.01
C GLN A 103 -0.54 -7.53 -16.54
N GLN A 104 -1.71 -7.12 -17.02
CA GLN A 104 -1.96 -5.75 -17.46
C GLN A 104 -1.80 -4.73 -16.32
N ALA A 105 -2.29 -5.06 -15.13
CA ALA A 105 -2.14 -4.20 -13.95
C ALA A 105 -0.68 -4.07 -13.52
N MET A 106 0.04 -5.18 -13.52
CA MET A 106 1.47 -5.21 -13.20
C MET A 106 2.27 -4.39 -14.22
N ALA A 107 1.98 -4.53 -15.52
CA ALA A 107 2.61 -3.73 -16.57
C ALA A 107 2.30 -2.23 -16.41
N ALA A 108 1.04 -1.86 -16.20
CA ALA A 108 0.65 -0.47 -15.98
C ALA A 108 1.33 0.15 -14.76
N GLY A 109 1.43 -0.60 -13.66
CA GLY A 109 2.18 -0.18 -12.48
C GLY A 109 3.67 -0.02 -12.76
N ALA A 110 4.28 -0.95 -13.49
CA ALA A 110 5.69 -0.87 -13.88
C ALA A 110 5.96 0.33 -14.80
N ASP A 111 5.08 0.62 -15.75
CA ASP A 111 5.21 1.74 -16.67
C ASP A 111 5.10 3.08 -15.93
N HIS A 112 4.16 3.20 -15.00
CA HIS A 112 3.94 4.44 -14.25
C HIS A 112 4.97 4.67 -13.13
N PHE A 113 5.24 3.65 -12.31
CA PHE A 113 6.10 3.77 -11.12
C PHE A 113 7.55 3.34 -11.36
N GLY A 114 7.85 2.65 -12.46
CA GLY A 114 9.18 2.07 -12.68
C GLY A 114 10.29 3.11 -12.80
N GLY A 115 10.02 4.27 -13.40
CA GLY A 115 10.96 5.39 -13.42
C GLY A 115 11.29 5.88 -12.02
N LEU A 116 10.25 6.19 -11.23
CA LEU A 116 10.40 6.62 -9.85
C LEU A 116 11.15 5.57 -9.00
N ALA A 117 10.80 4.29 -9.13
CA ALA A 117 11.47 3.21 -8.41
C ALA A 117 12.97 3.15 -8.72
N ARG A 118 13.36 3.27 -10.00
CA ARG A 118 14.77 3.31 -10.41
C ARG A 118 15.49 4.52 -9.82
N ASP A 119 14.89 5.69 -9.87
CA ASP A 119 15.50 6.92 -9.37
C ASP A 119 15.67 6.90 -7.85
N MET A 120 14.69 6.35 -7.11
CA MET A 120 14.79 6.15 -5.66
C MET A 120 15.91 5.15 -5.30
N ILE A 121 16.03 4.04 -6.04
CA ILE A 121 17.13 3.08 -5.83
C ILE A 121 18.48 3.72 -6.12
N ALA A 122 18.59 4.51 -7.20
CA ALA A 122 19.81 5.22 -7.55
C ALA A 122 20.20 6.26 -6.49
N ALA A 123 19.23 6.96 -5.89
CA ALA A 123 19.48 7.90 -4.79
C ALA A 123 20.10 7.23 -3.55
N LEU A 124 19.86 5.92 -3.36
CA LEU A 124 20.42 5.12 -2.27
C LEU A 124 21.83 4.58 -2.58
N ALA A 125 22.36 4.75 -3.79
CA ALA A 125 23.63 4.14 -4.21
C ALA A 125 24.86 4.62 -3.41
N GLY A 126 24.78 5.80 -2.79
CA GLY A 126 25.86 6.34 -1.94
C GLY A 126 25.82 5.89 -0.49
N TYR A 127 24.78 5.14 -0.09
CA TYR A 127 24.58 4.73 1.30
C TYR A 127 25.34 3.42 1.57
N THR A 128 25.93 3.33 2.75
CA THR A 128 26.52 2.10 3.26
C THR A 128 25.44 1.12 3.70
N ASP A 129 25.78 -0.18 3.78
CA ASP A 129 24.86 -1.21 4.28
C ASP A 129 24.33 -0.91 5.69
N ALA A 130 25.16 -0.30 6.54
CA ALA A 130 24.77 0.12 7.88
C ALA A 130 23.73 1.25 7.87
N GLU A 131 23.90 2.25 6.98
CA GLU A 131 22.91 3.32 6.82
C GLU A 131 21.61 2.79 6.22
N ILE A 132 21.68 1.89 5.24
CA ILE A 132 20.50 1.22 4.68
C ILE A 132 19.76 0.44 5.76
N ALA A 133 20.46 -0.29 6.64
CA ALA A 133 19.84 -1.01 7.75
C ALA A 133 19.13 -0.07 8.73
N VAL A 134 19.72 1.10 9.01
CA VAL A 134 19.08 2.13 9.85
C VAL A 134 17.82 2.70 9.18
N VAL A 135 17.89 3.04 7.89
CA VAL A 135 16.74 3.57 7.13
C VAL A 135 15.62 2.53 7.05
N ALA A 136 15.94 1.25 6.78
CA ALA A 136 14.97 0.18 6.70
C ALA A 136 14.24 -0.01 8.05
N ARG A 137 14.98 -0.02 9.16
CA ARG A 137 14.39 -0.07 10.51
C ARG A 137 13.48 1.14 10.76
N PHE A 138 13.96 2.34 10.48
CA PHE A 138 13.18 3.58 10.66
C PHE A 138 11.88 3.56 9.85
N LEU A 139 11.94 3.20 8.56
CA LEU A 139 10.75 3.13 7.71
C LEU A 139 9.76 2.08 8.22
N GLY A 140 10.24 0.90 8.65
CA GLY A 140 9.40 -0.13 9.25
C GLY A 140 8.67 0.36 10.51
N GLU A 141 9.40 0.93 11.47
CA GLU A 141 8.85 1.47 12.71
C GLU A 141 7.79 2.57 12.43
N MET A 142 8.09 3.48 11.51
CA MET A 142 7.16 4.55 11.14
C MET A 142 5.91 4.02 10.42
N THR A 143 6.05 3.03 9.53
CA THR A 143 4.91 2.37 8.89
C THR A 143 4.00 1.72 9.92
N GLU A 144 4.54 1.03 10.93
CA GLU A 144 3.74 0.43 12.01
C GLU A 144 3.00 1.48 12.85
N VAL A 145 3.65 2.62 13.15
CA VAL A 145 3.02 3.74 13.84
C VAL A 145 1.84 4.30 13.03
N VAL A 146 2.03 4.56 11.74
CA VAL A 146 0.99 5.10 10.85
C VAL A 146 -0.16 4.11 10.67
N ALA A 147 0.15 2.83 10.41
CA ALA A 147 -0.85 1.79 10.22
C ALA A 147 -1.73 1.58 11.46
N ARG A 148 -1.18 1.75 12.67
CA ARG A 148 -1.95 1.68 13.91
C ARG A 148 -2.96 2.81 14.03
N HIS A 149 -2.59 4.04 13.69
CA HIS A 149 -3.49 5.19 13.78
C HIS A 149 -4.61 5.11 12.75
N ALA A 150 -4.32 4.66 11.52
CA ALA A 150 -5.34 4.44 10.50
C ALA A 150 -6.43 3.45 10.97
N ARG A 151 -6.05 2.42 11.73
CA ARG A 151 -6.99 1.44 12.32
C ARG A 151 -7.83 2.05 13.45
N VAL A 152 -7.23 2.84 14.34
CA VAL A 152 -7.95 3.48 15.46
C VAL A 152 -8.99 4.48 14.96
N GLU A 153 -8.64 5.32 13.97
CA GLU A 153 -9.60 6.27 13.38
C GLU A 153 -10.79 5.56 12.72
N ALA A 154 -10.58 4.38 12.13
CA ALA A 154 -11.65 3.58 11.55
C ALA A 154 -12.59 2.97 12.60
N GLU A 155 -12.07 2.63 13.79
CA GLU A 155 -12.85 2.09 14.92
C GLU A 155 -13.68 3.18 15.62
N GLU A 156 -13.13 4.39 15.79
CA GLU A 156 -13.83 5.52 16.43
C GLU A 156 -14.94 6.13 15.55
N GLN A 157 -14.83 6.01 14.22
CA GLN A 157 -15.82 6.49 13.26
C GLN A 157 -17.05 5.56 13.11
N ASP A 158 -17.08 4.42 13.81
CA ASP A 158 -18.18 3.45 13.79
C ASP A 158 -18.87 3.32 15.17
N PRO A 159 -19.69 4.31 15.61
CA PRO A 159 -20.38 4.25 16.90
C PRO A 159 -21.57 3.26 16.93
N ALA A 160 -21.79 2.47 15.88
CA ALA A 160 -22.97 1.59 15.75
C ALA A 160 -22.81 0.20 16.40
N GLN A 161 -21.98 0.07 17.44
CA GLN A 161 -21.84 -1.15 18.25
C GLN A 161 -21.88 -0.88 19.77
N GLY A 162 -22.64 0.14 20.19
CA GLY A 162 -23.04 0.38 21.58
C GLY A 162 -24.54 0.18 21.77
#